data_AF-A0AA97BDY9-F1
#
_entry.id   AF-A0AA97BDY9-F1
#
_cell.length_a   1.000
_cell.length_b   1.000
_cell.length_c   1.000
_cell.angle_alpha   90.00
_cell.angle_beta   90.00
_cell.angle_gamma   90.00
#
_symmetry.space_group_name_H-M   'P 1'
#
loop_
_entity.id
_entity.type
_entity.pdbx_description
1 polymer ?
#
loop_
_entity_poly.entity_id
_entity_poly.type
_entity_poly.pdbx_seq_one_letter_code
_entity_poly.pdbx_strand_id
1 'polypeptide(L)'
;MNYSFELVGISPILSFFSHQHSTPTHRGAEYLGAYRCTLDAFLESVETVPRKRGWNLDAVVDSVVNFWLNNGEQVRHWRQRLEDAGRENVLVARVADVQAMQQEFEALLNRPPQ
;
A
#
# COMPACT_ATOMS: atom_id res chain seq x y z
N MET A 1 -2.67 14.93 6.81
CA MET A 1 -1.77 13.79 6.55
C MET A 1 -1.46 13.79 5.07
N ASN A 2 -0.18 13.85 4.71
CA ASN A 2 0.22 13.83 3.29
C ASN A 2 0.26 12.41 2.73
N TYR A 3 0.33 11.40 3.58
CA TYR A 3 0.33 9.99 3.21
C TYR A 3 -0.92 9.28 3.74
N SER A 4 -1.44 8.35 2.96
CA SER A 4 -2.55 7.48 3.31
C SER A 4 -2.10 6.02 3.22
N PHE A 5 -2.36 5.25 4.28
CA PHE A 5 -2.17 3.81 4.30
C PHE A 5 -3.52 3.11 4.32
N GLU A 6 -3.71 2.12 3.45
CA GLU A 6 -4.93 1.32 3.40
C GLU A 6 -4.65 -0.15 3.08
N LEU A 7 -5.43 -1.05 3.69
CA LEU A 7 -5.47 -2.46 3.30
C LEU A 7 -6.43 -2.63 2.12
N VAL A 8 -5.91 -3.11 0.98
CA VAL A 8 -6.62 -3.10 -0.31
C VAL A 8 -7.26 -4.45 -0.61
N GLY A 9 -6.55 -5.55 -0.33
CA GLY A 9 -6.99 -6.85 -0.80
C GLY A 9 -6.04 -7.98 -0.50
N ILE A 10 -6.41 -9.17 -0.92
CA ILE A 10 -5.55 -10.35 -0.90
C ILE A 10 -5.28 -10.75 -2.34
N SER A 11 -4.03 -11.09 -2.64
CA SER A 11 -3.61 -11.50 -3.97
C SER A 11 -2.68 -12.71 -3.88
N PRO A 12 -2.71 -13.63 -4.85
CA PRO A 12 -1.68 -14.65 -4.98
C PRO A 12 -0.30 -14.01 -5.11
N ILE A 13 0.71 -14.60 -4.45
CA ILE A 13 2.08 -14.06 -4.40
C ILE A 13 2.62 -13.78 -5.81
N LEU A 14 2.47 -14.75 -6.72
CA LEU A 14 2.96 -14.62 -8.09
C LEU A 14 2.28 -13.48 -8.84
N SER A 15 0.97 -13.33 -8.70
CA SER A 15 0.22 -12.24 -9.33
C SER A 15 0.65 -10.87 -8.80
N PHE A 16 0.83 -10.75 -7.49
CA PHE A 16 1.32 -9.52 -6.88
C PHE A 16 2.74 -9.17 -7.33
N PHE A 17 3.64 -10.15 -7.37
CA PHE A 17 5.01 -9.96 -7.84
C PHE A 17 5.07 -9.55 -9.32
N SER A 18 4.29 -10.21 -10.19
CA SER A 18 4.16 -9.83 -11.59
C SER A 18 3.63 -8.41 -11.74
N HIS A 19 2.69 -8.00 -10.90
CA HIS A 19 2.17 -6.62 -10.90
C HIS A 19 3.29 -5.62 -10.56
N GLN A 20 4.03 -5.84 -9.47
CA GLN A 20 5.15 -4.97 -9.08
C GLN A 20 6.23 -4.79 -10.18
N HIS A 21 6.45 -5.80 -11.02
CA HIS A 21 7.42 -5.73 -12.13
C HIS A 21 6.87 -5.11 -13.41
N SER A 22 5.56 -5.22 -13.66
CA SER A 22 4.94 -4.82 -14.92
C SER A 22 4.34 -3.42 -14.88
N THR A 23 3.91 -2.93 -13.72
CA THR A 23 3.44 -1.55 -13.60
C THR A 23 4.61 -0.58 -13.55
N PRO A 24 4.66 0.42 -14.45
CA PRO A 24 5.58 1.53 -14.29
C PRO A 24 5.31 2.18 -12.94
N THR A 25 6.38 2.57 -12.25
CA THR A 25 6.34 3.16 -10.92
C THR A 25 5.44 4.41 -10.93
N HIS A 26 4.18 4.27 -10.54
CA HIS A 26 3.26 5.41 -10.36
C HIS A 26 3.79 6.26 -9.21
N ARG A 27 3.98 7.57 -9.44
CA ARG A 27 4.71 8.44 -8.49
C ARG A 27 3.90 8.68 -7.22
N GLY A 28 2.57 8.51 -7.28
CA GLY A 28 1.66 8.76 -6.15
C GLY A 28 1.37 7.58 -5.22
N ALA A 29 1.66 6.32 -5.60
CA ALA A 29 1.32 5.17 -4.76
C ALA A 29 2.32 4.02 -4.86
N GLU A 30 2.45 3.29 -3.76
CA GLU A 30 3.26 2.08 -3.62
C GLU A 30 2.39 0.98 -3.01
N TYR A 31 2.43 -0.21 -3.59
CA TYR A 31 1.72 -1.38 -3.09
C TYR A 31 2.68 -2.29 -2.32
N LEU A 32 2.29 -2.63 -1.09
CA LEU A 32 3.06 -3.43 -0.15
C LEU A 32 2.39 -4.78 0.03
N GLY A 33 3.17 -5.85 0.00
CA GLY A 33 2.69 -7.21 0.23
C GLY A 33 3.22 -7.73 1.55
N ALA A 34 2.34 -8.20 2.43
CA ALA A 34 2.72 -8.86 3.68
C ALA A 34 2.11 -10.26 3.76
N TYR A 35 2.93 -11.23 4.17
CA TYR A 35 2.48 -12.60 4.45
C TYR A 35 1.68 -12.72 5.76
N ARG A 36 1.69 -11.68 6.58
CA ARG A 36 1.02 -11.64 7.89
C ARG A 36 0.30 -10.31 8.02
N CYS A 37 -0.93 -10.36 8.53
CA CYS A 37 -1.71 -9.17 8.86
C CYS A 37 -1.32 -8.63 10.24
N THR A 38 -0.08 -8.14 10.35
CA THR A 38 0.50 -7.55 11.56
C THR A 38 1.11 -6.20 11.23
N LEU A 39 1.08 -5.27 12.21
CA LEU A 39 1.67 -3.96 12.05
C LEU A 39 3.15 -4.07 11.66
N ASP A 40 3.91 -4.91 12.36
CA ASP A 40 5.35 -5.09 12.14
C ASP A 40 5.68 -5.53 10.72
N ALA A 41 4.88 -6.44 10.13
CA ALA A 41 5.13 -6.92 8.77
C ALA A 41 4.97 -5.80 7.73
N PHE A 42 4.07 -4.85 7.97
CA PHE A 42 3.92 -3.68 7.11
C PHE A 42 4.93 -2.59 7.40
N LEU A 43 5.37 -2.41 8.65
CA LEU A 43 6.47 -1.51 8.98
C LEU A 43 7.77 -1.97 8.32
N GLU A 44 8.12 -3.26 8.42
CA GLU A 44 9.26 -3.86 7.70
C GLU A 44 9.13 -3.65 6.19
N SER A 45 7.94 -3.86 5.63
CA SER A 45 7.69 -3.64 4.20
C SER A 45 7.88 -2.16 3.82
N VAL A 46 7.40 -1.22 4.63
CA VAL A 46 7.57 0.23 4.42
C VAL A 46 9.03 0.67 4.54
N GLU A 47 9.81 0.07 5.42
CA GLU A 47 11.25 0.37 5.54
C GLU A 47 12.03 -0.01 4.28
N THR A 48 11.56 -1.02 3.54
CA THR A 48 12.15 -1.38 2.23
C THR A 48 11.76 -0.41 1.10
N VAL A 49 10.77 0.45 1.32
CA VAL A 49 10.09 1.21 0.26
C VAL A 49 10.84 2.48 -0.16
N PRO A 50 11.54 3.25 0.70
CA PRO A 50 12.47 4.24 0.11
C PRO A 50 13.69 4.71 0.91
N ARG A 51 14.85 4.56 0.25
CA ARG A 51 15.68 5.74 -0.13
C ARG A 51 15.41 6.24 -1.56
N LYS A 52 14.65 5.51 -2.39
CA LYS A 52 14.51 5.78 -3.84
C LYS A 52 13.43 6.81 -4.22
N ARG A 53 12.41 7.05 -3.40
CA ARG A 53 11.26 7.94 -3.75
C ARG A 53 11.24 9.31 -3.07
N GLY A 54 12.20 9.61 -2.20
CA GLY A 54 12.22 10.88 -1.46
C GLY A 54 11.05 11.08 -0.50
N TRP A 55 10.31 10.01 -0.17
CA TRP A 55 9.21 10.05 0.79
C TRP A 55 9.75 10.26 2.21
N ASN A 56 8.96 10.96 3.02
CA ASN A 56 9.26 11.09 4.45
C ASN A 56 8.84 9.80 5.16
N LEU A 57 9.82 8.94 5.45
CA LEU A 57 9.60 7.64 6.09
C LEU A 57 8.82 7.76 7.40
N ASP A 58 9.16 8.73 8.24
CA ASP A 58 8.48 8.95 9.53
C ASP A 58 6.98 9.22 9.31
N ALA A 59 6.66 10.07 8.32
CA ALA A 59 5.26 10.37 7.99
C ALA A 59 4.50 9.18 7.39
N VAL A 60 5.19 8.29 6.67
CA VAL A 60 4.61 7.04 6.17
C VAL A 60 4.36 6.06 7.32
N VAL A 61 5.34 5.87 8.20
CA VAL A 61 5.21 5.03 9.40
C VAL A 61 4.07 5.53 10.28
N ASP A 62 3.97 6.84 10.50
CA ASP A 62 2.85 7.44 11.23
C ASP A 62 1.51 7.12 10.58
N SER A 63 1.42 7.12 9.23
CA SER A 63 0.17 6.78 8.53
C SER A 63 -0.22 5.31 8.75
N VAL A 64 0.76 4.40 8.77
CA VAL A 64 0.58 2.97 9.05
C VAL A 64 0.11 2.82 10.50
N VAL A 65 0.84 3.35 11.47
CA VAL A 65 0.48 3.25 12.90
C VAL A 65 -0.93 3.81 13.15
N ASN A 66 -1.24 4.99 12.60
CA ASN A 66 -2.57 5.58 12.72
C ASN A 66 -3.66 4.72 12.10
N PHE A 67 -3.40 4.09 10.95
CA PHE A 67 -4.37 3.15 10.35
C PHE A 67 -4.67 1.99 11.31
N TRP A 68 -3.65 1.37 11.91
CA TRP A 68 -3.85 0.25 12.83
C TRP A 68 -4.60 0.64 14.10
N LEU A 69 -4.32 1.83 14.65
CA LEU A 69 -4.98 2.33 15.86
C LEU A 69 -6.47 2.63 15.62
N ASN A 70 -6.82 3.14 14.44
CA ASN A 70 -8.19 3.58 14.15
C ASN A 70 -9.04 2.52 13.44
N ASN A 71 -8.45 1.51 12.80
CA ASN A 71 -9.16 0.56 11.93
C ASN A 71 -9.06 -0.90 12.41
N GLY A 72 -9.14 -1.13 13.73
CA GLY A 72 -8.98 -2.45 14.34
C GLY A 72 -9.93 -3.53 13.82
N GLU A 73 -11.18 -3.18 13.49
CA GLU A 73 -12.14 -4.12 12.86
C GLU A 73 -11.72 -4.51 11.44
N GLN A 74 -11.26 -3.54 10.65
CA GLN A 74 -10.80 -3.77 9.29
C GLN A 74 -9.54 -4.66 9.27
N VAL A 75 -8.60 -4.42 10.19
CA VAL A 75 -7.42 -5.28 10.37
C VAL A 75 -7.82 -6.70 10.72
N ARG A 76 -8.79 -6.89 11.62
CA ARG A 76 -9.29 -8.22 11.99
C ARG A 76 -9.95 -8.93 10.81
N HIS A 77 -10.76 -8.20 10.04
CA HIS A 77 -11.41 -8.73 8.84
C HIS A 77 -10.37 -9.23 7.83
N TRP A 78 -9.36 -8.43 7.51
CA TRP A 78 -8.31 -8.81 6.56
C TRP A 78 -7.42 -9.94 7.07
N ARG A 79 -7.16 -10.01 8.38
CA ARG A 79 -6.46 -11.14 8.99
C ARG A 79 -7.21 -12.44 8.76
N GLN A 80 -8.49 -12.48 9.06
CA GLN A 80 -9.31 -13.67 8.86
C GLN A 80 -9.35 -14.07 7.37
N ARG A 81 -9.53 -13.11 6.47
CA ARG A 81 -9.53 -13.39 5.03
C ARG A 81 -8.20 -13.93 4.53
N LEU A 82 -7.07 -13.47 5.08
CA LEU A 82 -5.75 -13.96 4.70
C LEU A 82 -5.55 -15.41 5.17
N GLU A 83 -6.01 -15.73 6.37
CA GLU A 83 -6.02 -17.11 6.89
C GLU A 83 -6.88 -18.03 6.02
N ASP A 84 -8.07 -17.57 5.61
CA ASP A 84 -8.99 -18.31 4.72
C ASP A 84 -8.40 -18.51 3.31
N ALA A 85 -7.64 -17.54 2.79
CA ALA A 85 -7.03 -17.61 1.46
C ALA A 85 -5.87 -18.62 1.38
N GLY A 86 -5.20 -18.90 2.50
CA GLY A 86 -4.09 -19.84 2.56
C GLY A 86 -2.72 -19.25 2.22
N ARG A 87 -1.70 -20.11 2.24
CA ARG A 87 -0.27 -19.72 2.32
C ARG A 87 0.34 -19.11 1.06
N GLU A 88 -0.32 -19.27 -0.08
CA GLU A 88 0.19 -18.77 -1.37
C GLU A 88 -0.34 -17.36 -1.70
N ASN A 89 -0.88 -16.67 -0.70
CA ASN A 89 -1.46 -15.35 -0.81
C ASN A 89 -0.77 -14.35 0.11
N VAL A 90 -0.78 -13.09 -0.32
CA VAL A 90 -0.29 -11.95 0.45
C VAL A 90 -1.43 -10.96 0.67
N LEU A 91 -1.43 -10.35 1.85
CA LEU A 91 -2.24 -9.18 2.10
C LEU A 91 -1.57 -7.98 1.45
N VAL A 92 -2.32 -7.31 0.59
CA VAL A 92 -1.88 -6.14 -0.16
C VAL A 92 -2.37 -4.89 0.57
N ALA A 93 -1.42 -4.01 0.86
CA ALA A 93 -1.68 -2.66 1.29
C ALA A 93 -1.20 -1.64 0.26
N ARG A 94 -1.67 -0.41 0.40
CA ARG A 94 -1.22 0.72 -0.39
C ARG A 94 -0.78 1.83 0.54
N VAL A 95 0.38 2.39 0.26
CA VAL A 95 0.81 3.70 0.75
C VAL A 95 0.70 4.67 -0.42
N ALA A 96 -0.06 5.74 -0.25
CA ALA A 96 -0.20 6.79 -1.25
C ALA A 96 0.19 8.15 -0.70
N ASP A 97 0.93 8.92 -1.48
CA ASP A 97 1.07 10.36 -1.26
C ASP A 97 -0.16 11.04 -1.87
N VAL A 98 -0.99 11.60 -1.00
CA VAL A 98 -2.28 12.21 -1.37
C VAL A 98 -2.07 13.40 -2.30
N GLN A 99 -1.00 14.19 -2.13
CA GLN A 99 -0.71 15.32 -3.00
C GLN A 99 -0.21 14.86 -4.36
N ALA A 100 0.66 13.86 -4.41
CA ALA A 100 1.14 13.29 -5.67
C ALA A 100 0.00 12.62 -6.46
N MET A 101 -0.91 11.91 -5.78
CA MET A 101 -2.11 11.36 -6.41
C MET A 101 -3.03 12.45 -6.95
N GLN A 102 -3.24 13.54 -6.20
CA GLN A 102 -4.05 14.67 -6.66
C GLN A 102 -3.44 15.29 -7.93
N GLN A 103 -2.13 15.51 -7.96
CA GLN A 103 -1.43 16.05 -9.13
C GLN A 103 -1.51 15.11 -10.34
N GLU A 104 -1.34 13.80 -10.15
CA GLU A 104 -1.52 12.81 -11.22
C GLU A 104 -2.97 12.82 -11.74
N PHE A 105 -3.95 12.91 -10.84
CA PHE A 105 -5.36 12.97 -11.21
C PHE A 105 -5.72 14.25 -11.96
N GLU A 106 -5.25 15.41 -11.51
CA GLU A 106 -5.40 16.69 -12.21
C GLU A 106 -4.73 16.67 -13.58
N ALA A 107 -3.55 16.05 -13.71
CA ALA A 107 -2.87 15.90 -14.99
C ALA A 107 -3.66 15.00 -15.96
N LEU A 108 -4.33 13.96 -15.45
CA LEU A 108 -5.21 13.11 -16.26
C LEU A 108 -6.47 13.84 -16.71
N LEU A 109 -7.10 14.63 -15.83
CA LEU A 109 -8.30 15.42 -16.14
C LEU A 109 -8.02 16.60 -17.09
N ASN A 110 -6.85 17.21 -16.99
CA ASN A 110 -6.43 18.31 -17.87
C ASN A 110 -5.84 17.82 -19.20
N ARG A 111 -5.80 16.51 -19.46
CA ARG A 111 -5.39 15.97 -20.76
C ARG A 111 -6.59 16.07 -21.73
N PRO A 112 -6.47 16.78 -22.87
CA PRO A 112 -7.51 16.70 -23.89
C PRO A 112 -7.64 15.24 -24.37
N PRO A 113 -8.86 14.77 -24.68
CA PRO A 113 -9.06 13.44 -25.24
C PRO A 113 -8.25 13.34 -26.54
N GLN A 114 -7.46 12.26 -26.66
CA GLN A 114 -6.78 11.89 -27.91
C GLN A 114 -7.78 11.25 -28.87
#